data_AF-A0A529KYS3-F1
#
_entry.id   AF-A0A529KYS3-F1
#
_cell.length_a   1.000
_cell.length_b   1.000
_cell.length_c   1.000
_cell.angle_alpha   90.00
_cell.angle_beta   90.00
_cell.angle_gamma   90.00
#
_symmetry.space_group_name_H-M   'P 1'
#
loop_
_entity.id
_entity.type
_entity.pdbx_description
1 polymer ?
#
loop_
_entity_poly.entity_id
_entity_poly.type
_entity_poly.pdbx_seq_one_letter_code
_entity_poly.pdbx_strand_id
1 'polypeptide(L)' 'MSTTASHQVTAGFMPLFDSAVLVAADEMGFAAREGIALKLHRETSWAN' A
#
# COMPACT_ATOMS: atom_id res chain seq x y z
N MET A 1 -10.69 19.58 -3.41
CA MET A 1 -10.58 18.89 -4.70
C MET A 1 -10.54 17.40 -4.39
N SER A 2 -11.57 16.65 -4.80
CA SER A 2 -11.64 15.21 -4.55
C SER A 2 -10.81 14.51 -5.63
N THR A 3 -9.58 14.13 -5.31
CA THR A 3 -8.78 13.26 -6.18
C THR A 3 -9.40 11.87 -6.11
N THR A 4 -10.32 11.57 -7.02
CA THR A 4 -10.86 10.22 -7.13
C THR A 4 -9.71 9.30 -7.50
N ALA A 5 -9.33 8.39 -6.60
CA ALA A 5 -8.26 7.42 -6.87
C ALA A 5 -8.62 6.64 -8.15
N SER A 6 -7.73 6.72 -9.14
CA SER A 6 -7.92 6.12 -10.46
C SER A 6 -7.69 4.62 -10.46
N HIS A 7 -6.94 4.11 -9.48
CA HIS A 7 -6.60 2.69 -9.36
C HIS A 7 -6.71 2.23 -7.91
N GLN A 8 -7.42 1.12 -7.70
CA GLN A 8 -7.46 0.43 -6.40
C GLN A 8 -6.51 -0.77 -6.43
N VAL A 9 -5.55 -0.79 -5.51
CA VAL A 9 -4.52 -1.83 -5.44
C VAL A 9 -4.46 -2.37 -4.01
N THR A 10 -4.59 -3.69 -3.86
CA THR A 10 -4.34 -4.37 -2.58
C THR A 10 -2.97 -5.04 -2.64
N ALA A 11 -2.12 -4.77 -1.66
CA ALA A 11 -0.77 -5.34 -1.56
C ALA A 11 -0.61 -6.12 -0.26
N GLY A 12 -0.33 -7.42 -0.37
CA GLY A 12 0.10 -8.25 0.75
C GLY A 12 1.56 -7.97 1.10
N PHE A 13 1.90 -7.92 2.39
CA PHE A 13 3.28 -7.76 2.85
C PHE A 13 3.57 -8.58 4.11
N MET A 14 4.77 -9.15 4.18
CA MET A 14 5.33 -9.69 5.42
C MET A 14 5.88 -8.54 6.26
N PRO A 15 5.73 -8.53 7.61
CA PRO A 15 6.19 -7.41 8.44
C PRO A 15 7.69 -7.47 8.71
N LEU A 16 8.47 -7.44 7.64
CA LEU A 16 9.92 -7.34 7.60
C LEU A 16 10.33 -5.96 7.06
N PHE A 17 11.63 -5.68 7.03
CA PHE A 17 12.16 -4.35 6.67
C PHE A 17 11.85 -3.95 5.22
N ASP A 18 11.83 -4.91 4.29
CA ASP A 18 11.50 -4.69 2.87
C ASP A 18 10.08 -4.11 2.65
N SER A 19 9.15 -4.36 3.58
CA SER A 19 7.81 -3.76 3.53
C SER A 19 7.77 -2.24 3.77
N ALA A 20 8.88 -1.63 4.23
CA ALA A 20 8.92 -0.21 4.57
C ALA A 20 8.51 0.71 3.40
N VAL A 21 8.81 0.33 2.15
CA VAL A 21 8.40 1.10 0.96
C VAL A 21 6.88 1.15 0.81
N LEU A 22 6.21 0.00 0.98
CA LEU A 22 4.75 -0.09 0.87
C LEU A 22 4.07 0.68 2.00
N VAL A 23 4.57 0.54 3.24
CA VAL A 23 4.06 1.26 4.40
C VAL A 23 4.24 2.77 4.23
N ALA A 24 5.44 3.22 3.83
CA ALA A 24 5.70 4.64 3.60
C ALA A 24 4.85 5.20 2.44
N ALA A 25 4.61 4.40 1.39
CA ALA A 25 3.79 4.83 0.26
C ALA A 25 2.33 5.14 0.66
N ASP A 26 1.78 4.36 1.60
CA ASP A 26 0.44 4.58 2.16
C ASP A 26 0.44 5.73 3.18
N GLU A 27 1.23 5.60 4.26
CA GLU A 27 1.21 6.52 5.41
C GLU A 27 1.66 7.94 5.06
N MET A 28 2.59 8.09 4.11
CA MET A 28 3.06 9.42 3.66
C MET A 28 2.24 9.97 2.49
N GLY A 29 1.21 9.25 2.03
CA GLY A 29 0.33 9.68 0.94
C GLY A 29 0.99 9.69 -0.44
N PHE A 30 2.12 8.98 -0.63
CA PHE A 30 2.76 8.89 -1.95
C PHE A 30 1.87 8.17 -2.96
N ALA A 31 1.22 7.07 -2.56
CA ALA A 31 0.30 6.35 -3.44
C ALA A 31 -0.88 7.23 -3.87
N ALA A 32 -1.47 7.96 -2.92
CA ALA A 32 -2.61 8.84 -3.20
C ALA A 32 -2.25 9.98 -4.17
N ARG A 33 -1.03 10.53 -4.08
CA ARG A 33 -0.53 11.56 -5.02
C ARG A 33 -0.45 11.06 -6.46
N GLU A 34 -0.21 9.76 -6.65
CA GLU A 34 -0.19 9.10 -7.96
C GLU A 34 -1.58 8.55 -8.37
N GLY A 35 -2.64 8.88 -7.62
CA GLY A 35 -4.00 8.39 -7.90
C GLY A 35 -4.22 6.93 -7.53
N ILE A 36 -3.39 6.34 -6.69
CA ILE A 36 -3.50 4.95 -6.23
C ILE A 36 -4.13 4.92 -4.84
N ALA A 37 -5.28 4.24 -4.72
CA ALA A 37 -5.82 3.82 -3.43
C ALA A 37 -5.15 2.50 -3.04
N LEU A 38 -4.03 2.61 -2.31
CA LEU A 38 -3.28 1.46 -1.83
C LEU A 38 -3.90 0.92 -0.54
N LYS A 39 -4.18 -0.38 -0.50
CA LYS A 39 -4.64 -1.08 0.71
C LYS A 39 -3.60 -2.14 1.09
N LEU A 40 -3.01 -1.98 2.27
CA LEU A 40 -2.01 -2.92 2.76
C LEU A 40 -2.68 -4.07 3.53
N HIS A 41 -2.31 -5.31 3.20
CA HIS A 41 -2.71 -6.51 3.92
C HIS A 41 -1.46 -7.14 4.55
N ARG A 42 -1.45 -7.23 5.88
CA ARG A 42 -0.34 -7.87 6.60
C ARG A 42 -0.48 -9.38 6.52
N GLU A 43 0.54 -10.06 6.01
CA GLU A 43 0.63 -11.50 5.96
C GLU A 43 1.39 -12.08 7.16
N THR A 44 1.08 -13.33 7.49
CA THR A 44 1.76 -14.09 8.56
C THR A 44 2.66 -15.19 8.02
N SER A 45 2.47 -15.61 6.77
CA SER A 45 3.33 -16.56 6.06
C SER A 45 3.36 -16.24 4.56
N TRP A 46 4.40 -16.69 3.86
CA TRP A 46 4.48 -16.58 2.40
C TRP A 46 3.63 -17.63 1.65
N ALA A 47 3.02 -18.56 2.37
CA ALA A 47 2.22 -19.64 1.79
C ALA A 47 0.71 -19.36 1.80
N ASN A 48 0.30 -18.23 2.39
CA ASN A 48 -1.10 -17.78 2.45
C ASN A 48 -1.64 -17.36 1.09
#